data_AF-A0A8B7PK91-F1
#
_entry.id   AF-A0A8B7PK91-F1
#
_cell.length_a   1.000
_cell.length_b   1.000
_cell.length_c   1.000
_cell.angle_alpha   90.00
_cell.angle_beta   90.00
_cell.angle_gamma   90.00
#
_symmetry.space_group_name_H-M   'P 1'
#
loop_
_entity.id
_entity.type
_entity.pdbx_description
1 polymer ?
#
loop_
_entity_poly.entity_id
_entity_poly.type
_entity_poly.pdbx_seq_one_letter_code
_entity_poly.pdbx_strand_id
1 'polypeptide(L)'
;MQCRDGLCIPWTLWCDGAPNCQDGSDEADCLGRTGCVPGETQCSDGLCIPWTLWCNGAPNCHDGSDEADCPGRTGCGPGESQCRDGLCIPSELWCNGAPNCYDGSDEANCPGPGQSCLDSEWRCADGLCIPSELRCNGRANCWDASDEANCTAPTTTPDPAPAVPYCPAHTWLCADNRVCIPEHARCNGVPNCHDGSDEKDCKTCFGDQWKCDDQHCIARAARCNGIRDCPDASDELFCNHRCEPHEFQCNNGRCILLMWRCDLDNDCGDASDEANCGLLMPGK
;
A
#
# COMPACT_ATOMS: atom_id res chain seq x y z
N MET A 1 31.30 30.87 -6.75
CA MET A 1 32.19 32.03 -6.62
C MET A 1 33.56 31.63 -7.09
N GLN A 2 34.36 32.60 -7.53
CA GLN A 2 35.69 32.32 -8.08
C GLN A 2 36.76 32.74 -7.07
N CYS A 3 37.54 31.77 -6.61
CA CYS A 3 38.74 31.96 -5.81
C CYS A 3 39.73 32.87 -6.54
N ARG A 4 40.65 33.52 -5.82
CA ARG A 4 41.64 34.42 -6.46
C ARG A 4 42.65 33.68 -7.35
N ASP A 5 42.85 32.38 -7.11
CA ASP A 5 43.62 31.48 -7.97
C ASP A 5 42.87 31.04 -9.23
N GLY A 6 41.60 31.45 -9.38
CA GLY A 6 40.75 31.18 -10.53
C GLY A 6 39.86 29.94 -10.38
N LEU A 7 39.94 29.19 -9.28
CA LEU A 7 39.08 28.04 -9.02
C LEU A 7 37.62 28.47 -8.79
N CYS A 8 36.68 27.85 -9.49
CA CYS A 8 35.25 28.09 -9.29
C CYS A 8 34.69 27.09 -8.30
N ILE A 9 34.35 27.54 -7.09
CA ILE A 9 33.68 26.73 -6.09
C ILE A 9 32.19 27.12 -5.95
N PRO A 10 31.31 26.20 -5.54
CA PRO A 10 29.92 26.52 -5.19
C PRO A 10 29.81 27.67 -4.18
N TRP A 11 28.74 28.47 -4.25
CA TRP A 11 28.49 29.55 -3.27
C TRP A 11 28.35 29.06 -1.83
N THR A 12 27.96 27.81 -1.64
CA THR A 12 27.85 27.16 -0.33
C THR A 12 29.20 26.90 0.32
N LEU A 13 30.29 26.86 -0.47
CA LEU A 13 31.66 26.66 0.00
C LEU A 13 32.42 27.98 0.15
N TRP A 14 31.69 29.10 0.24
CA TRP A 14 32.27 30.42 0.37
C TRP A 14 31.93 30.99 1.74
N CYS A 15 32.94 31.25 2.58
CA CYS A 15 32.77 31.57 3.99
C CYS A 15 32.02 30.47 4.75
N ASP A 16 32.39 29.21 4.51
CA ASP A 16 31.87 28.02 5.20
C ASP A 16 32.80 27.55 6.33
N GLY A 17 33.87 28.29 6.60
CA GLY A 17 34.84 27.99 7.64
C GLY A 17 35.90 26.96 7.25
N ALA A 18 35.85 26.42 6.03
CA ALA A 18 36.83 25.49 5.50
C ALA A 18 37.58 26.13 4.32
N PRO A 19 38.93 26.01 4.25
CA PRO A 19 39.67 26.47 3.08
C PRO A 19 39.42 25.50 1.91
N ASN A 20 38.43 25.81 1.08
CA ASN A 20 38.09 25.10 -0.15
C ASN A 20 38.81 25.69 -1.36
N CYS A 21 39.26 26.94 -1.30
CA CYS A 21 40.24 27.47 -2.23
C CYS A 21 41.65 27.03 -1.80
N GLN A 22 42.51 26.71 -2.78
CA GLN A 22 43.90 26.30 -2.49
C GLN A 22 44.70 27.43 -1.82
N ASP A 23 44.31 28.68 -2.06
CA ASP A 23 44.85 29.89 -1.45
C ASP A 23 44.05 30.40 -0.22
N GLY A 24 42.98 29.69 0.17
CA GLY A 24 42.07 30.07 1.27
C GLY A 24 41.31 31.37 1.03
N SER A 25 41.21 31.84 -0.23
CA SER A 25 40.55 33.11 -0.56
C SER A 25 39.04 33.12 -0.34
N ASP A 26 38.42 31.95 -0.26
CA ASP A 26 37.04 31.74 0.14
C ASP A 26 36.76 32.11 1.59
N GLU A 27 37.77 32.07 2.46
CA GLU A 27 37.66 32.38 3.90
C GLU A 27 38.34 33.70 4.29
N ALA A 28 39.17 34.28 3.41
CA ALA A 28 40.02 35.42 3.75
C ALA A 28 39.33 36.79 3.66
N ASP A 29 38.20 36.92 2.96
CA ASP A 29 37.57 38.21 2.67
C ASP A 29 36.03 38.17 2.79
N CYS A 30 35.57 37.62 3.93
CA CYS A 30 34.16 37.54 4.30
C CYS A 30 33.65 38.89 4.83
N LEU A 31 33.67 39.93 3.99
CA LEU A 31 33.16 41.26 4.33
C LEU A 31 31.64 41.23 4.54
N GLY A 32 31.22 40.96 5.79
CA GLY A 32 29.83 41.06 6.25
C GLY A 32 29.08 39.74 6.46
N ARG A 33 29.74 38.58 6.41
CA ARG A 33 29.16 37.29 6.83
C ARG A 33 29.58 36.98 8.27
N THR A 34 29.17 37.84 9.21
CA THR A 34 29.25 37.57 10.65
C THR A 34 28.05 36.72 11.05
N GLY A 35 28.20 35.40 10.96
CA GLY A 35 27.21 34.45 11.47
C GLY A 35 27.29 33.11 10.76
N CYS A 36 27.02 32.04 11.51
CA CYS A 36 26.87 30.71 10.96
C CYS A 36 25.73 30.67 9.93
N VAL A 37 25.77 29.69 9.03
CA VAL A 37 24.69 29.54 8.04
C VAL A 37 23.34 29.30 8.74
N PRO A 38 22.20 29.63 8.09
CA PRO A 38 20.89 29.34 8.67
C PRO A 38 20.75 27.84 9.00
N GLY A 39 20.57 27.52 10.29
CA GLY A 39 20.54 26.15 10.81
C GLY A 39 21.74 25.77 11.67
N GLU A 40 22.77 26.60 11.71
CA GLU A 40 23.95 26.45 12.56
C GLU A 40 24.01 27.55 13.63
N THR A 41 24.65 27.24 14.74
CA THR A 41 24.86 28.11 15.90
C THR A 41 26.34 28.16 16.24
N GLN A 42 26.78 29.30 16.76
CA GLN A 42 28.18 29.58 17.01
C GLN A 42 28.54 29.25 18.47
N CYS A 43 29.49 28.33 18.64
CA CYS A 43 30.17 28.05 19.89
C CYS A 43 30.89 29.31 20.42
N SER A 44 31.21 29.33 21.71
CA SER A 44 31.88 30.48 22.35
C SER A 44 33.33 30.69 21.86
N ASP A 45 33.96 29.64 21.35
CA ASP A 45 35.26 29.67 20.67
C ASP A 45 35.17 30.08 19.18
N GLY A 46 33.96 30.29 18.67
CA GLY A 46 33.68 30.73 17.31
C GLY A 46 33.38 29.61 16.32
N LEU A 47 33.41 28.34 16.71
CA LEU A 47 33.07 27.19 15.87
C LEU A 47 31.57 27.19 15.54
N CYS A 48 31.20 27.00 14.27
CA CYS A 48 29.80 26.82 13.88
C CYS A 48 29.44 25.33 13.90
N ILE A 49 28.45 24.95 14.70
CA ILE A 49 27.88 23.60 14.69
C ILE A 49 26.40 23.67 14.33
N PRO A 50 25.83 22.62 13.71
CA PRO A 50 24.40 22.51 13.51
C PRO A 50 23.62 22.68 14.82
N TRP A 51 22.44 23.33 14.76
CA TRP A 51 21.56 23.49 15.93
C TRP A 51 21.21 22.15 16.59
N THR A 52 21.18 21.06 15.82
CA THR A 52 20.94 19.70 16.32
C THR A 52 22.06 19.17 17.22
N LEU A 53 23.25 19.75 17.15
CA LEU A 53 24.40 19.40 17.98
C LEU A 53 24.55 20.34 19.19
N TRP A 54 23.67 21.32 19.35
CA TRP A 54 23.67 22.20 20.51
C TRP A 54 22.84 21.59 21.64
N CYS A 55 23.44 21.38 22.81
CA CYS A 55 22.83 20.74 23.97
C CYS A 55 22.26 19.34 23.64
N ASN A 56 23.07 18.48 22.99
CA ASN A 56 22.75 17.09 22.67
C ASN A 56 23.41 16.06 23.63
N GLY A 57 24.07 16.54 24.68
CA GLY A 57 24.74 15.71 25.69
C GLY A 57 26.14 15.24 25.29
N ALA A 58 26.67 15.70 24.15
CA ALA A 58 28.03 15.42 23.71
C ALA A 58 28.79 16.74 23.51
N PRO A 59 30.07 16.85 23.93
CA PRO A 59 30.86 18.04 23.67
C PRO A 59 31.27 18.08 22.19
N ASN A 60 30.52 18.81 21.38
CA ASN A 60 30.78 19.02 19.95
C ASN A 60 31.54 20.33 19.71
N CYS A 61 31.45 21.31 20.62
CA CYS A 61 32.38 22.43 20.64
C CYS A 61 33.72 22.01 21.26
N HIS A 62 34.83 22.59 20.79
CA HIS A 62 36.16 22.30 21.34
C HIS A 62 36.28 22.71 22.82
N ASP A 63 35.59 23.78 23.19
CA ASP A 63 35.46 24.28 24.55
C ASP A 63 34.28 23.68 25.33
N GLY A 64 33.49 22.79 24.71
CA GLY A 64 32.27 22.21 25.27
C GLY A 64 31.17 23.24 25.54
N SER A 65 31.25 24.44 24.94
CA SER A 65 30.28 25.50 25.17
C SER A 65 28.87 25.15 24.69
N ASP A 66 28.74 24.20 23.76
CA ASP A 66 27.45 23.63 23.34
C ASP A 66 26.71 22.90 24.46
N GLU A 67 27.38 22.50 25.53
CA GLU A 67 26.80 21.81 26.68
C GLU A 67 26.92 22.61 27.99
N ALA A 68 27.71 23.69 28.01
CA ALA A 68 28.04 24.42 29.23
C ALA A 68 27.03 25.54 29.57
N ASP A 69 26.43 26.17 28.57
CA ASP A 69 25.40 27.20 28.75
C ASP A 69 24.27 26.98 27.74
N CYS A 70 23.21 26.32 28.21
CA CYS A 70 21.99 26.04 27.45
C CYS A 70 20.88 27.02 27.89
N PRO A 71 20.90 28.30 27.47
CA PRO A 71 19.91 29.28 27.89
C PRO A 71 18.56 28.96 27.21
N GLY A 72 17.68 28.30 27.96
CA GLY A 72 16.29 28.08 27.56
C GLY A 72 15.93 26.71 26.99
N ARG A 73 16.80 25.69 27.08
CA ARG A 73 16.37 24.30 26.86
C ARG A 73 15.68 23.74 28.11
N THR A 74 14.52 24.31 28.44
CA THR A 74 13.48 23.56 29.15
C THR A 74 12.77 22.67 28.11
N GLY A 75 13.43 21.60 27.67
CA GLY A 75 12.83 20.57 26.82
C GLY A 75 13.71 20.05 25.67
N CYS A 76 13.40 18.81 25.25
CA CYS A 76 13.94 18.18 24.05
C CYS A 76 13.38 18.82 22.78
N GLY A 77 13.96 18.49 21.61
CA GLY A 77 13.48 19.03 20.33
C GLY A 77 12.03 18.64 20.04
N PRO A 78 11.38 19.27 19.04
CA PRO A 78 10.05 18.84 18.62
C PRO A 78 10.08 17.38 18.17
N GLY A 79 9.31 16.52 18.85
CA GLY A 79 9.27 15.08 18.60
C GLY A 79 10.20 14.25 19.50
N GLU A 80 10.80 14.85 20.52
CA GLU A 80 11.65 14.17 21.50
C GLU A 80 11.14 14.43 22.92
N SER A 81 11.36 13.45 23.79
CA SER A 81 10.96 13.46 25.20
C SER A 81 12.17 13.27 26.11
N GLN A 82 12.21 14.01 27.22
CA GLN A 82 13.38 14.07 28.10
C GLN A 82 13.27 13.06 29.24
N CYS A 83 14.16 12.08 29.25
CA CYS A 83 14.40 11.17 30.37
C CYS A 83 14.76 11.98 31.64
N ARG A 84 14.54 11.38 32.81
CA ARG A 84 14.81 12.04 34.11
C ARG A 84 16.30 12.34 34.32
N ASP A 85 17.17 11.51 33.77
CA ASP A 85 18.63 11.66 33.70
C ASP A 85 19.07 12.70 32.65
N GLY A 86 18.14 13.29 31.91
CA GLY A 86 18.38 14.39 30.97
C GLY A 86 18.55 13.96 29.51
N LEU A 87 18.60 12.64 29.24
CA LEU A 87 18.69 12.06 27.90
C LEU A 87 17.42 12.38 27.09
N CYS A 88 17.57 12.87 25.86
CA CYS A 88 16.45 13.06 24.94
C CYS A 88 16.31 11.83 24.05
N ILE A 89 15.15 11.18 24.09
CA ILE A 89 14.81 10.09 23.16
C ILE A 89 13.67 10.54 22.23
N PRO A 90 13.57 9.99 21.01
CA PRO A 90 12.39 10.19 20.18
C PRO A 90 11.10 9.86 20.94
N SER A 91 10.08 10.71 20.81
CA SER A 91 8.82 10.55 21.54
C SER A 91 8.08 9.26 21.19
N GLU A 92 8.38 8.63 20.06
CA GLU A 92 7.88 7.29 19.68
C GLU A 92 8.48 6.16 20.52
N LEU A 93 9.61 6.41 21.19
CA LEU A 93 10.27 5.48 22.10
C LEU A 93 9.86 5.70 23.56
N TRP A 94 8.99 6.66 23.82
CA TRP A 94 8.43 6.90 25.15
C TRP A 94 7.25 5.95 25.38
N CYS A 95 7.28 5.15 26.45
CA CYS A 95 6.22 4.18 26.78
C CYS A 95 5.96 3.12 25.69
N ASN A 96 7.01 2.63 25.03
CA ASN A 96 6.93 1.61 24.00
C ASN A 96 7.13 0.17 24.52
N GLY A 97 7.28 0.02 25.84
CA GLY A 97 7.47 -1.26 26.52
C GLY A 97 8.91 -1.76 26.53
N ALA A 98 9.87 -0.93 26.08
CA ALA A 98 11.29 -1.21 26.15
C ALA A 98 12.00 -0.07 26.92
N PRO A 99 12.96 -0.36 27.83
CA PRO A 99 13.71 0.68 28.50
C PRO A 99 14.73 1.30 27.53
N ASN A 100 14.42 2.49 27.02
CA ASN A 100 15.27 3.27 26.12
C ASN A 100 16.04 4.36 26.88
N CYS A 101 15.59 4.77 28.07
CA CYS A 101 16.40 5.57 28.99
C CYS A 101 17.34 4.66 29.82
N TYR A 102 18.53 5.14 30.16
CA TYR A 102 19.50 4.38 30.99
C TYR A 102 18.96 4.11 32.40
N ASP A 103 18.15 5.01 32.93
CA ASP A 103 17.44 4.86 34.20
C ASP A 103 16.04 4.23 34.05
N GLY A 104 15.60 3.92 32.83
CA GLY A 104 14.27 3.41 32.50
C GLY A 104 13.13 4.40 32.74
N SER A 105 13.41 5.70 32.85
CA SER A 105 12.40 6.73 33.13
C SER A 105 11.35 6.91 32.03
N ASP A 106 11.66 6.51 30.80
CA ASP A 106 10.71 6.43 29.68
C ASP A 106 9.59 5.42 29.91
N GLU A 107 9.81 4.45 30.80
CA GLU A 107 8.83 3.43 31.19
C GLU A 107 8.35 3.59 32.64
N ALA A 108 9.10 4.31 33.48
CA ALA A 108 8.85 4.39 34.92
C ALA A 108 7.72 5.34 35.32
N ASN A 109 7.42 6.35 34.50
CA ASN A 109 6.38 7.34 34.78
C ASN A 109 5.56 7.66 33.52
N CYS A 110 5.33 6.63 32.73
CA CYS A 110 4.26 6.62 31.74
C CYS A 110 2.94 6.94 32.43
N PRO A 111 2.05 7.74 31.81
CA PRO A 111 0.65 7.71 32.20
C PRO A 111 0.14 6.28 32.01
N GLY A 112 0.04 5.53 33.10
CA GLY A 112 -0.55 4.20 33.19
C GLY A 112 -1.06 3.99 34.61
N PRO A 113 -1.93 3.01 34.91
CA PRO A 113 -2.52 1.96 34.07
C PRO A 113 -4.06 2.08 34.09
N GLY A 114 -4.69 2.54 33.00
CA GLY A 114 -6.15 2.68 33.00
C GLY A 114 -6.64 3.96 32.38
N GLN A 115 -6.49 4.02 31.06
CA GLN A 115 -7.42 4.53 30.06
C GLN A 115 -6.55 5.01 28.89
N SER A 116 -6.87 4.70 27.66
CA SER A 116 -7.93 3.87 27.12
C SER A 116 -7.26 3.21 25.92
N CYS A 117 -7.92 2.25 25.30
CA CYS A 117 -7.62 2.04 23.90
C CYS A 117 -7.78 3.40 23.14
N LEU A 118 -7.37 3.54 21.89
CA LEU A 118 -7.63 4.79 21.14
C LEU A 118 -9.08 5.27 21.36
N ASP A 119 -9.40 6.56 21.23
CA ASP A 119 -10.79 7.04 21.42
C ASP A 119 -11.83 6.22 20.62
N SER A 120 -11.38 5.56 19.55
CA SER A 120 -12.12 4.61 18.70
C SER A 120 -12.10 3.14 19.15
N GLU A 121 -11.63 2.81 20.35
CA GLU A 121 -11.36 1.44 20.79
C GLU A 121 -11.88 1.18 22.22
N TRP A 122 -12.25 -0.07 22.49
CA TRP A 122 -12.77 -0.58 23.74
C TRP A 122 -11.85 -1.67 24.32
N ARG A 123 -11.78 -1.72 25.66
CA ARG A 123 -10.86 -2.61 26.40
C ARG A 123 -11.58 -3.85 26.91
N CYS A 124 -11.12 -5.02 26.46
CA CYS A 124 -11.46 -6.35 26.97
C CYS A 124 -11.09 -6.51 28.45
N ALA A 125 -11.75 -7.41 29.18
CA ALA A 125 -11.39 -7.66 30.58
C ALA A 125 -10.04 -8.39 30.71
N ASP A 126 -9.61 -9.10 29.67
CA ASP A 126 -8.26 -9.67 29.55
C ASP A 126 -7.15 -8.62 29.30
N GLY A 127 -7.54 -7.38 28.97
CA GLY A 127 -6.64 -6.25 28.75
C GLY A 127 -6.39 -5.92 27.28
N LEU A 128 -6.83 -6.76 26.33
CA LEU A 128 -6.79 -6.47 24.89
C LEU A 128 -7.63 -5.23 24.52
N CYS A 129 -7.14 -4.45 23.56
CA CYS A 129 -7.86 -3.34 22.96
C CYS A 129 -8.40 -3.74 21.59
N ILE A 130 -9.70 -3.56 21.39
CA ILE A 130 -10.40 -3.81 20.13
C ILE A 130 -11.10 -2.53 19.68
N PRO A 131 -11.35 -2.29 18.38
CA PRO A 131 -12.20 -1.19 17.96
C PRO A 131 -13.56 -1.16 18.69
N SER A 132 -14.04 0.02 19.07
CA SER A 132 -15.23 0.16 19.92
C SER A 132 -16.51 -0.32 19.22
N GLU A 133 -16.51 -0.34 17.89
CA GLU A 133 -17.50 -0.98 17.02
C GLU A 133 -17.58 -2.51 17.16
N LEU A 134 -16.56 -3.13 17.75
CA LEU A 134 -16.52 -4.57 18.01
C LEU A 134 -17.04 -4.95 19.40
N ARG A 135 -17.42 -3.98 20.23
CA ARG A 135 -18.04 -4.26 21.52
C ARG A 135 -19.54 -4.55 21.35
N CYS A 136 -20.03 -5.66 21.92
CA CYS A 136 -21.42 -6.09 21.84
C CYS A 136 -21.92 -6.26 20.39
N ASN A 137 -21.08 -6.77 19.50
CA ASN A 137 -21.40 -7.01 18.08
C ASN A 137 -21.84 -8.46 17.79
N GLY A 138 -21.97 -9.31 18.82
CA GLY A 138 -22.39 -10.70 18.70
C GLY A 138 -21.26 -11.66 18.32
N ARG A 139 -20.02 -11.20 18.29
CA ARG A 139 -18.82 -12.01 18.03
C ARG A 139 -17.81 -11.79 19.14
N ALA A 140 -17.19 -12.86 19.62
CA ALA A 140 -16.07 -12.73 20.56
C ALA A 140 -14.83 -12.21 19.81
N ASN A 141 -14.50 -10.94 20.02
CA ASN A 141 -13.29 -10.30 19.51
C ASN A 141 -12.23 -10.20 20.63
N CYS A 142 -12.65 -10.28 21.89
CA CYS A 142 -11.74 -10.50 23.01
C CYS A 142 -11.39 -11.98 23.17
N TRP A 143 -10.20 -12.26 23.70
CA TRP A 143 -9.79 -13.63 24.01
C TRP A 143 -10.69 -14.27 25.07
N ASP A 144 -11.14 -13.45 26.01
CA ASP A 144 -12.05 -13.84 27.09
C ASP A 144 -13.54 -13.62 26.77
N ALA A 145 -13.85 -13.18 25.54
CA ALA A 145 -15.19 -12.78 25.08
C ALA A 145 -15.87 -11.71 25.96
N SER A 146 -15.10 -10.92 26.71
CA SER A 146 -15.64 -9.87 27.58
C SER A 146 -16.28 -8.72 26.82
N ASP A 147 -15.98 -8.57 25.53
CA ASP A 147 -16.67 -7.63 24.64
C ASP A 147 -18.16 -7.93 24.48
N GLU A 148 -18.58 -9.17 24.73
CA GLU A 148 -19.97 -9.61 24.66
C GLU A 148 -20.62 -9.76 26.06
N ALA A 149 -19.90 -9.40 27.14
CA ALA A 149 -20.38 -9.54 28.51
C ALA A 149 -21.06 -8.25 29.04
N ASN A 150 -22.16 -8.40 29.79
CA ASN A 150 -22.88 -7.29 30.45
C ASN A 150 -23.33 -6.14 29.52
N CYS A 151 -23.71 -6.46 28.29
CA CYS A 151 -24.44 -5.53 27.43
C CYS A 151 -25.86 -5.37 28.00
N THR A 152 -26.18 -4.23 28.62
CA THR A 152 -27.58 -3.88 28.92
C THR A 152 -28.29 -3.78 27.59
N ALA A 153 -29.21 -4.69 27.31
CA ALA A 153 -30.05 -4.55 26.13
C ALA A 153 -30.93 -3.30 26.26
N PRO A 154 -30.88 -2.34 25.34
CA PRO A 154 -32.08 -1.80 24.78
C PRO A 154 -32.40 -2.60 23.52
N THR A 155 -33.60 -3.19 23.52
CA THR A 155 -34.26 -3.81 22.36
C THR A 155 -33.54 -5.03 21.78
N THR A 156 -34.12 -6.20 22.06
CA THR A 156 -34.48 -7.14 20.98
C THR A 156 -34.84 -6.33 19.75
N THR A 157 -33.92 -6.23 18.82
CA THR A 157 -33.85 -7.09 17.64
C THR A 157 -32.37 -7.23 17.25
N PRO A 158 -31.92 -8.41 16.77
CA PRO A 158 -30.94 -8.39 15.70
C PRO A 158 -31.65 -7.71 14.53
N ASP A 159 -31.68 -6.37 14.54
CA ASP A 159 -32.40 -5.71 13.48
C ASP A 159 -31.55 -5.85 12.22
N PRO A 160 -32.15 -6.44 11.17
CA PRO A 160 -31.47 -6.72 9.92
C PRO A 160 -30.90 -5.43 9.37
N ALA A 161 -29.83 -5.55 8.58
CA ALA A 161 -29.50 -4.53 7.59
C ALA A 161 -30.79 -3.95 7.02
N PRO A 162 -30.95 -2.61 6.99
CA PRO A 162 -32.18 -1.99 6.52
C PRO A 162 -32.54 -2.67 5.20
N ALA A 163 -33.70 -3.35 5.17
CA ALA A 163 -34.18 -3.97 3.96
C ALA A 163 -34.13 -2.88 2.89
N VAL A 164 -33.19 -3.01 1.95
CA VAL A 164 -33.02 -2.05 0.86
C VAL A 164 -34.21 -2.30 -0.05
N PRO A 165 -35.30 -1.51 0.03
CA PRO A 165 -36.53 -1.83 -0.70
C PRO A 165 -36.34 -1.57 -2.20
N TYR A 166 -35.27 -0.85 -2.54
CA TYR A 166 -34.93 -0.46 -3.89
C TYR A 166 -33.42 -0.29 -4.00
N CYS A 167 -32.82 -1.01 -4.94
CA CYS A 167 -31.43 -0.85 -5.31
C CYS A 167 -31.31 0.20 -6.44
N PRO A 168 -30.24 1.01 -6.46
CA PRO A 168 -29.98 1.97 -7.55
C PRO A 168 -29.84 1.26 -8.93
N ALA A 169 -29.93 2.02 -10.01
CA ALA A 169 -29.81 1.46 -11.36
C ALA A 169 -28.51 0.66 -11.53
N HIS A 170 -28.58 -0.48 -12.25
CA HIS A 170 -27.48 -1.44 -12.47
C HIS A 170 -27.03 -2.23 -11.23
N THR A 171 -27.89 -2.32 -10.20
CA THR A 171 -27.67 -3.18 -9.04
C THR A 171 -28.87 -4.11 -8.82
N TRP A 172 -28.60 -5.30 -8.31
CA TRP A 172 -29.54 -6.38 -8.09
C TRP A 172 -29.65 -6.69 -6.59
N LEU A 173 -30.87 -6.89 -6.10
CA LEU A 173 -31.15 -7.19 -4.71
C LEU A 173 -31.03 -8.70 -4.45
N CYS A 174 -30.18 -9.10 -3.51
CA CYS A 174 -30.10 -10.49 -3.03
C CYS A 174 -31.45 -10.99 -2.53
N ALA A 175 -31.70 -12.30 -2.62
CA ALA A 175 -32.99 -12.89 -2.27
C ALA A 175 -33.36 -12.72 -0.79
N ASP A 176 -32.38 -12.49 0.08
CA ASP A 176 -32.56 -12.15 1.49
C ASP A 176 -32.94 -10.67 1.74
N ASN A 177 -33.00 -9.85 0.68
CA ASN A 177 -33.25 -8.41 0.68
C ASN A 177 -32.27 -7.59 1.55
N ARG A 178 -31.07 -8.11 1.81
CA ARG A 178 -30.11 -7.47 2.73
C ARG A 178 -29.03 -6.67 2.02
N VAL A 179 -28.66 -7.07 0.82
CA VAL A 179 -27.56 -6.44 0.07
C VAL A 179 -27.90 -6.28 -1.40
N CYS A 180 -27.56 -5.12 -1.95
CA CYS A 180 -27.57 -4.86 -3.37
C CYS A 180 -26.18 -5.16 -3.92
N ILE A 181 -26.09 -6.06 -4.89
CA ILE A 181 -24.84 -6.36 -5.59
C ILE A 181 -24.89 -5.75 -7.00
N PRO A 182 -23.75 -5.45 -7.63
CA PRO A 182 -23.74 -5.07 -9.04
C PRO A 182 -24.33 -6.18 -9.93
N GLU A 183 -24.94 -5.82 -11.08
CA GLU A 183 -25.47 -6.83 -12.02
C GLU A 183 -24.42 -7.83 -12.50
N HIS A 184 -23.15 -7.43 -12.60
CA HIS A 184 -22.03 -8.31 -12.97
C HIS A 184 -21.59 -9.26 -11.84
N ALA A 185 -22.04 -9.01 -10.61
CA ALA A 185 -21.75 -9.85 -9.45
C ALA A 185 -22.77 -10.97 -9.29
N ARG A 186 -23.77 -11.03 -10.16
CA ARG A 186 -24.71 -12.15 -10.20
C ARG A 186 -24.16 -13.25 -11.12
N CYS A 187 -24.12 -14.48 -10.63
CA CYS A 187 -23.66 -15.65 -11.38
C CYS A 187 -22.23 -15.52 -11.92
N ASN A 188 -21.34 -14.90 -11.14
CA ASN A 188 -19.93 -14.73 -11.51
C ASN A 188 -19.02 -15.78 -10.84
N GLY A 189 -19.60 -16.79 -10.19
CA GLY A 189 -18.87 -17.84 -9.49
C GLY A 189 -18.35 -17.41 -8.12
N VAL A 190 -18.64 -16.19 -7.66
CA VAL A 190 -18.24 -15.67 -6.36
C VAL A 190 -19.50 -15.43 -5.53
N PRO A 191 -19.63 -15.99 -4.32
CA PRO A 191 -20.78 -15.70 -3.46
C PRO A 191 -20.67 -14.28 -2.87
N ASN A 192 -21.31 -13.32 -3.53
CA ASN A 192 -21.42 -11.92 -3.13
C ASN A 192 -22.66 -11.66 -2.25
N CYS A 193 -23.70 -12.50 -2.33
CA CYS A 193 -24.81 -12.46 -1.38
C CYS A 193 -24.48 -13.26 -0.11
N HIS A 194 -24.96 -12.79 1.04
CA HIS A 194 -24.84 -13.50 2.32
C HIS A 194 -25.49 -14.89 2.29
N ASP A 195 -26.61 -15.03 1.58
CA ASP A 195 -27.30 -16.30 1.38
C ASP A 195 -26.81 -17.05 0.13
N GLY A 196 -25.82 -16.51 -0.59
CA GLY A 196 -25.32 -17.02 -1.88
C GLY A 196 -26.39 -17.07 -2.96
N SER A 197 -27.46 -16.27 -2.86
CA SER A 197 -28.55 -16.25 -3.85
C SER A 197 -28.12 -15.71 -5.21
N ASP A 198 -27.04 -14.94 -5.27
CA ASP A 198 -26.43 -14.48 -6.50
C ASP A 198 -25.87 -15.61 -7.37
N GLU A 199 -25.49 -16.73 -6.75
CA GLU A 199 -24.98 -17.93 -7.42
C GLU A 199 -26.03 -19.05 -7.50
N LYS A 200 -27.29 -18.77 -7.13
CA LYS A 200 -28.39 -19.73 -7.17
C LYS A 200 -29.35 -19.37 -8.31
N ASP A 201 -29.83 -20.41 -9.01
CA ASP A 201 -30.75 -20.29 -10.15
C ASP A 201 -30.22 -19.43 -11.31
N CYS A 202 -28.93 -19.61 -11.63
CA CYS A 202 -28.26 -19.01 -12.79
C CYS A 202 -28.72 -19.64 -14.12
N LYS A 203 -29.97 -19.39 -14.50
CA LYS A 203 -30.56 -19.89 -15.75
C LYS A 203 -30.16 -19.08 -16.99
N THR A 204 -29.64 -17.87 -16.78
CA THR A 204 -29.31 -16.91 -17.83
C THR A 204 -27.99 -16.23 -17.47
N CYS A 205 -26.95 -16.44 -18.27
CA CYS A 205 -25.69 -15.71 -18.13
C CYS A 205 -25.95 -14.21 -18.33
N PHE A 206 -25.33 -13.37 -17.50
CA PHE A 206 -25.58 -11.92 -17.49
C PHE A 206 -24.46 -11.15 -18.21
N GLY A 207 -24.84 -10.09 -18.93
CA GLY A 207 -23.91 -9.24 -19.66
C GLY A 207 -23.29 -9.92 -20.90
N ASP A 208 -21.99 -9.73 -21.10
CA ASP A 208 -21.18 -10.32 -22.18
C ASP A 208 -20.68 -11.73 -21.83
N GLN A 209 -21.56 -12.59 -21.34
CA GLN A 209 -21.24 -13.98 -21.01
C GLN A 209 -21.90 -14.96 -22.00
N TRP A 210 -21.20 -16.04 -22.33
CA TRP A 210 -21.70 -17.13 -23.15
C TRP A 210 -21.94 -18.37 -22.28
N LYS A 211 -22.94 -19.16 -22.67
CA LYS A 211 -23.39 -20.31 -21.88
C LYS A 211 -22.90 -21.61 -22.50
N CYS A 212 -22.11 -22.36 -21.74
CA CYS A 212 -21.72 -23.74 -22.03
C CYS A 212 -22.95 -24.66 -22.15
N ASP A 213 -22.79 -25.80 -22.80
CA ASP A 213 -23.86 -26.81 -22.88
C ASP A 213 -24.19 -27.40 -21.50
N ASP A 214 -23.21 -27.53 -20.61
CA ASP A 214 -23.37 -27.88 -19.18
C ASP A 214 -23.90 -26.71 -18.30
N GLN A 215 -24.45 -25.66 -18.90
CA GLN A 215 -25.06 -24.49 -18.23
C GLN A 215 -24.08 -23.61 -17.44
N HIS A 216 -22.78 -23.86 -17.50
CA HIS A 216 -21.77 -22.92 -17.00
C HIS A 216 -21.74 -21.63 -17.83
N CYS A 217 -21.45 -20.51 -17.19
CA CYS A 217 -21.28 -19.23 -17.86
C CYS A 217 -19.79 -18.89 -17.93
N ILE A 218 -19.32 -18.61 -19.13
CA ILE A 218 -17.97 -18.11 -19.39
C ILE A 218 -18.06 -16.73 -20.03
N ALA A 219 -16.95 -16.00 -20.09
CA ALA A 219 -16.91 -14.75 -20.84
C ALA A 219 -17.26 -15.02 -22.32
N ARG A 220 -17.97 -14.12 -22.99
CA ARG A 220 -18.28 -14.28 -24.42
C ARG A 220 -17.03 -14.28 -25.30
N ALA A 221 -15.96 -13.65 -24.82
CA ALA A 221 -14.62 -13.69 -25.41
C ALA A 221 -13.89 -15.03 -25.17
N ALA A 222 -14.36 -15.83 -24.22
CA ALA A 222 -13.82 -17.16 -23.93
C ALA A 222 -14.46 -18.26 -24.79
N ARG A 223 -15.43 -17.92 -25.65
CA ARG A 223 -15.96 -18.86 -26.62
C ARG A 223 -15.03 -18.89 -27.84
N CYS A 224 -14.55 -20.08 -28.21
CA CYS A 224 -13.70 -20.31 -29.38
C CYS A 224 -12.39 -19.52 -29.35
N ASN A 225 -11.76 -19.43 -28.18
CA ASN A 225 -10.48 -18.75 -27.98
C ASN A 225 -9.29 -19.75 -27.98
N GLY A 226 -9.55 -21.04 -28.20
CA GLY A 226 -8.54 -22.11 -28.18
C GLY A 226 -8.18 -22.59 -26.77
N ILE A 227 -8.91 -22.14 -25.74
CA ILE A 227 -8.73 -22.50 -24.33
C ILE A 227 -10.02 -23.18 -23.86
N ARG A 228 -9.89 -24.28 -23.11
CA ARG A 228 -11.06 -24.92 -22.49
C ARG A 228 -11.43 -24.17 -21.22
N ASP A 229 -12.30 -23.18 -21.38
CA ASP A 229 -12.90 -22.39 -20.31
C ASP A 229 -14.20 -23.07 -19.79
N CYS A 230 -14.91 -23.83 -20.61
CA CYS A 230 -16.03 -24.66 -20.13
C CYS A 230 -15.57 -26.01 -19.53
N PRO A 231 -16.21 -26.49 -18.45
CA PRO A 231 -15.94 -27.82 -17.88
C PRO A 231 -16.17 -28.98 -18.86
N ASP A 232 -17.14 -28.83 -19.76
CA ASP A 232 -17.49 -29.78 -20.82
C ASP A 232 -16.79 -29.49 -22.15
N ALA A 233 -15.91 -28.48 -22.19
CA ALA A 233 -15.21 -27.98 -23.38
C ALA A 233 -16.13 -27.52 -24.52
N SER A 234 -17.41 -27.27 -24.24
CA SER A 234 -18.40 -26.90 -25.27
C SER A 234 -18.16 -25.51 -25.87
N ASP A 235 -17.40 -24.67 -25.18
CA ASP A 235 -16.89 -23.39 -25.67
C ASP A 235 -15.97 -23.51 -26.89
N GLU A 236 -15.28 -24.64 -27.02
CA GLU A 236 -14.36 -24.93 -28.13
C GLU A 236 -14.96 -25.90 -29.16
N LEU A 237 -16.22 -26.32 -28.97
CA LEU A 237 -16.93 -27.22 -29.88
C LEU A 237 -17.82 -26.43 -30.84
N PHE A 238 -17.86 -26.86 -32.11
CA PHE A 238 -18.68 -26.24 -33.16
C PHE A 238 -18.45 -24.74 -33.35
N CYS A 239 -17.20 -24.31 -33.18
CA CYS A 239 -16.72 -22.98 -33.51
C CYS A 239 -16.76 -22.77 -35.04
N ASN A 240 -17.90 -22.33 -35.56
CA ASN A 240 -18.03 -21.92 -36.96
C ASN A 240 -17.46 -20.50 -37.15
N HIS A 241 -16.20 -20.32 -36.75
CA HIS A 241 -15.47 -19.09 -36.98
C HIS A 241 -14.94 -19.12 -38.40
N ARG A 242 -15.49 -18.25 -39.26
CA ARG A 242 -14.67 -17.68 -40.32
C ARG A 242 -13.59 -16.87 -39.60
N CYS A 243 -12.34 -17.32 -39.68
CA CYS A 243 -11.21 -16.54 -39.18
C CYS A 243 -11.24 -15.11 -39.77
N GLU A 244 -10.59 -14.15 -39.11
CA GLU A 244 -10.55 -12.79 -39.62
C GLU A 244 -9.97 -12.77 -41.05
N PRO A 245 -10.26 -11.76 -41.89
CA PRO A 245 -9.83 -11.76 -43.30
C PRO A 245 -8.30 -11.91 -43.53
N HIS A 246 -7.50 -11.73 -42.47
CA HIS A 246 -6.05 -11.79 -42.48
C HIS A 246 -5.49 -13.06 -41.80
N GLU A 247 -6.36 -14.02 -41.48
CA GLU A 247 -6.03 -15.27 -40.78
C GLU A 247 -6.33 -16.50 -41.65
N PHE A 248 -5.55 -17.56 -41.45
CA PHE A 248 -5.75 -18.88 -42.03
C PHE A 248 -6.43 -19.81 -41.04
N GLN A 249 -7.42 -20.56 -41.51
CA GLN A 249 -8.14 -21.57 -40.72
C GLN A 249 -7.49 -22.94 -40.89
N CYS A 250 -6.92 -23.48 -39.82
CA CYS A 250 -6.39 -24.83 -39.71
C CYS A 250 -7.51 -25.89 -39.79
N ASN A 251 -7.19 -27.13 -40.12
CA ASN A 251 -8.20 -28.21 -40.19
C ASN A 251 -8.75 -28.58 -38.81
N ASN A 252 -7.97 -28.37 -37.74
CA ASN A 252 -8.40 -28.48 -36.35
C ASN A 252 -9.26 -27.30 -35.86
N GLY A 253 -9.57 -26.32 -36.72
CA GLY A 253 -10.41 -25.17 -36.38
C GLY A 253 -9.66 -23.98 -35.74
N ARG A 254 -8.34 -24.10 -35.51
CA ARG A 254 -7.50 -23.00 -35.02
C ARG A 254 -7.31 -21.93 -36.11
N CYS A 255 -7.25 -20.66 -35.71
CA CYS A 255 -6.89 -19.56 -36.60
C CYS A 255 -5.43 -19.14 -36.34
N ILE A 256 -4.64 -19.01 -37.40
CA ILE A 256 -3.27 -18.47 -37.36
C ILE A 256 -3.19 -17.27 -38.31
N LEU A 257 -2.15 -16.44 -38.21
CA LEU A 257 -1.95 -15.35 -39.17
C LEU A 257 -1.65 -15.92 -40.56
N LEU A 258 -2.16 -15.30 -41.63
CA LEU A 258 -1.88 -15.74 -43.01
C LEU A 258 -0.38 -15.79 -43.34
N MET A 259 0.45 -15.03 -42.60
CA MET A 259 1.91 -15.03 -42.78
C MET A 259 2.60 -16.29 -42.25
N TRP A 260 1.93 -17.05 -41.38
CA TRP A 260 2.38 -18.33 -40.81
C TRP A 260 1.86 -19.53 -41.61
N ARG A 261 1.28 -19.28 -42.77
CA ARG A 261 0.89 -20.34 -43.69
C ARG A 261 2.04 -20.56 -44.67
N CYS A 262 2.55 -21.78 -44.77
CA CYS A 262 3.66 -22.14 -45.65
C CYS A 262 4.99 -21.49 -45.27
N ASP A 263 5.29 -21.37 -43.98
CA ASP A 263 6.52 -20.76 -43.47
C ASP A 263 7.53 -21.77 -42.91
N LEU A 264 7.23 -23.07 -43.05
CA LEU A 264 8.01 -24.25 -42.60
C LEU A 264 7.87 -24.58 -41.11
N ASP A 265 7.08 -23.84 -40.34
CA ASP A 265 6.76 -24.15 -38.95
C ASP A 265 5.33 -24.71 -38.83
N ASN A 266 5.09 -25.55 -37.81
CA ASN A 266 3.77 -26.13 -37.55
C ASN A 266 3.05 -25.29 -36.50
N ASP A 267 2.53 -24.14 -36.92
CA ASP A 267 1.79 -23.20 -36.09
C ASP A 267 0.35 -23.67 -35.84
N CYS A 268 -0.25 -24.41 -36.78
CA CYS A 268 -1.55 -25.02 -36.59
C CYS A 268 -1.55 -26.11 -35.50
N GLY A 269 -0.41 -26.79 -35.27
CA GLY A 269 -0.28 -27.96 -34.40
C GLY A 269 -0.74 -29.28 -35.04
N ASP A 270 -1.50 -29.20 -36.15
CA ASP A 270 -1.95 -30.33 -36.97
C ASP A 270 -1.31 -30.37 -38.38
N ALA A 271 -0.34 -29.48 -38.64
CA ALA A 271 0.39 -29.29 -39.91
C ALA A 271 -0.50 -28.93 -41.12
N SER A 272 -1.70 -28.40 -40.89
CA SER A 272 -2.61 -27.98 -41.96
C SER A 272 -2.20 -26.68 -42.65
N ASP A 273 -1.44 -25.84 -41.96
CA ASP A 273 -0.77 -24.64 -42.47
C ASP A 273 0.28 -24.92 -43.53
N GLU A 274 1.00 -26.03 -43.38
CA GLU A 274 2.02 -26.49 -44.32
C GLU A 274 1.45 -27.42 -45.42
N ALA A 275 0.13 -27.66 -45.40
CA ALA A 275 -0.54 -28.49 -46.39
C ALA A 275 -0.93 -27.71 -47.65
N ASN A 276 -0.65 -28.29 -48.82
CA ASN A 276 -1.01 -27.72 -50.13
C ASN A 276 -0.42 -26.31 -50.37
N CYS A 277 0.75 -26.07 -49.79
CA CYS A 277 1.66 -25.01 -50.18
C CYS A 277 2.21 -25.39 -51.56
N GLY A 278 1.68 -24.78 -52.61
CA GLY A 278 2.25 -24.93 -53.96
C GLY A 278 3.75 -24.58 -53.94
N LEU A 279 4.50 -25.04 -54.95
CA LEU A 279 5.96 -24.85 -55.11
C LEU A 279 6.42 -23.38 -55.32
N LEU A 280 5.90 -22.45 -54.53
CA LEU A 280 6.21 -21.02 -54.48
C LEU A 280 6.09 -20.66 -52.99
N MET A 281 7.19 -20.61 -52.22
CA MET A 281 8.20 -19.59 -52.39
C MET A 281 9.64 -20.09 -52.15
N PRO A 282 10.62 -19.63 -52.94
CA PRO A 282 12.03 -19.68 -52.62
C PRO A 282 12.43 -18.55 -51.66
N GLY A 283 13.28 -18.87 -50.68
CA GLY A 283 14.37 -18.02 -50.19
C GLY A 283 14.01 -16.81 -49.31
N LYS A 284 14.43 -16.90 -48.05
CA LYS A 284 15.03 -15.76 -47.34
C LYS A 284 16.18 -15.15 -48.15
#